data_AF-A0A5K0YHY5-F1
#
_entry.id   AF-A0A5K0YHY5-F1
#
_cell.length_a   1.000
_cell.length_b   1.000
_cell.length_c   1.000
_cell.angle_alpha   90.00
_cell.angle_beta   90.00
_cell.angle_gamma   90.00
#
_symmetry.space_group_name_H-M   'P 1'
#
loop_
_entity.id
_entity.type
_entity.pdbx_description
1 polymer ?
#
loop_
_entity_poly.entity_id
_entity_poly.type
_entity_poly.pdbx_seq_one_letter_code
_entity_poly.pdbx_strand_id
1 'polypeptide(L)'
;KEPSSFKEAYEDKNWRKAMQEEYDALIRNNTWKLVPKKEAKHIVGCKWVFKIKRKADGSLERYKVRLVAKGYSQKERIDYTETFSPVVKPTTIRT
;
A
#
# COMPACT_ATOMS: atom_id res chain seq x y z
N LYS A 1 5.09 18.60 -5.47
CA LYS A 1 6.18 17.96 -4.68
C LYS A 1 5.63 16.66 -4.08
N GLU A 2 6.45 15.64 -3.89
CA GLU A 2 6.03 14.41 -3.20
C GLU A 2 6.02 14.67 -1.68
N PRO A 3 4.90 14.46 -0.99
CA PRO A 3 4.82 14.67 0.45
C PRO A 3 5.57 13.56 1.18
N SER A 4 6.23 13.95 2.25
CA SER A 4 7.04 13.06 3.09
C SER A 4 6.24 12.44 4.24
N SER A 5 5.08 13.04 4.57
CA SER A 5 4.24 12.63 5.69
C SER A 5 2.77 12.61 5.30
N PHE A 6 1.97 11.84 6.04
CA PHE A 6 0.50 11.84 5.90
C PHE A 6 -0.08 13.23 6.09
N LYS A 7 0.40 14.00 7.08
CA LYS A 7 -0.12 15.33 7.39
C LYS A 7 0.05 16.28 6.19
N GLU A 8 1.26 16.32 5.63
CA GLU A 8 1.57 17.11 4.43
C GLU A 8 0.72 16.67 3.21
N ALA A 9 0.53 15.35 3.04
CA ALA A 9 -0.30 14.82 1.96
C ALA A 9 -1.80 15.11 2.14
N TYR A 10 -2.29 15.18 3.39
CA TYR A 10 -3.71 15.35 3.68
C TYR A 10 -4.19 16.80 3.49
N GLU A 11 -3.29 17.76 3.62
CA GLU A 11 -3.55 19.18 3.36
C GLU A 11 -3.77 19.47 1.87
N ASP A 12 -3.16 18.70 0.97
CA ASP A 12 -3.36 18.81 -0.48
C ASP A 12 -4.56 17.98 -0.94
N LYS A 13 -5.52 18.65 -1.60
CA LYS A 13 -6.76 18.02 -2.11
C LYS A 13 -6.49 16.87 -3.09
N ASN A 14 -5.45 16.97 -3.92
CA ASN A 14 -5.13 15.95 -4.91
C ASN A 14 -4.61 14.68 -4.26
N TRP A 15 -3.72 14.82 -3.28
CA TRP A 15 -3.19 13.70 -2.51
C TRP A 15 -4.26 13.08 -1.62
N ARG A 16 -5.11 13.91 -1.00
CA ARG A 16 -6.25 13.43 -0.21
C ARG A 16 -7.23 12.61 -1.04
N LYS A 17 -7.55 13.05 -2.26
CA LYS A 17 -8.41 12.30 -3.18
C LYS A 17 -7.79 10.94 -3.52
N ALA A 18 -6.50 10.91 -3.89
CA ALA A 18 -5.81 9.66 -4.21
C ALA A 18 -5.69 8.70 -3.00
N MET A 19 -5.54 9.23 -1.79
CA MET A 19 -5.59 8.42 -0.55
C MET A 19 -6.96 7.76 -0.35
N GLN A 20 -8.04 8.51 -0.58
CA GLN A 20 -9.39 7.97 -0.46
C GLN A 20 -9.65 6.87 -1.50
N GLU A 21 -9.26 7.10 -2.76
CA GLU A 21 -9.39 6.11 -3.84
C GLU A 21 -8.67 4.79 -3.52
N GLU A 22 -7.45 4.86 -2.95
CA GLU A 22 -6.70 3.69 -2.51
C GLU A 22 -7.41 2.98 -1.33
N TYR A 23 -7.90 3.74 -0.34
CA TYR A 23 -8.64 3.17 0.78
C TYR A 23 -9.92 2.46 0.31
N ASP A 24 -10.70 3.09 -0.56
CA ASP A 24 -11.92 2.52 -1.12
C ASP A 24 -11.62 1.28 -1.98
N ALA A 25 -10.50 1.25 -2.70
CA ALA A 25 -10.05 0.05 -3.40
C ALA A 25 -9.72 -1.10 -2.44
N LEU A 26 -9.06 -0.81 -1.32
CA LEU A 26 -8.78 -1.82 -0.29
C LEU A 26 -10.06 -2.36 0.35
N ILE A 27 -11.04 -1.52 0.60
CA ILE A 27 -12.36 -1.93 1.11
C ILE A 27 -13.05 -2.84 0.09
N ARG A 28 -13.09 -2.43 -1.19
CA ARG A 28 -13.73 -3.20 -2.26
C ARG A 28 -13.09 -4.56 -2.50
N ASN A 29 -11.77 -4.66 -2.33
CA ASN A 29 -11.05 -5.92 -2.50
C ASN A 29 -11.35 -6.92 -1.38
N ASN A 30 -11.93 -6.48 -0.26
CA ASN A 30 -12.31 -7.33 0.88
C ASN A 30 -11.16 -8.24 1.37
N THR A 31 -9.91 -7.78 1.25
CA THR A 31 -8.71 -8.55 1.61
C THR A 31 -8.33 -8.43 3.08
N TRP A 32 -9.06 -7.63 3.85
CA TRP A 32 -8.77 -7.35 5.25
C TRP A 32 -10.06 -7.18 6.05
N LYS A 33 -9.98 -7.47 7.36
CA LYS A 33 -11.09 -7.30 8.30
C LYS A 33 -10.63 -6.39 9.43
N LEU A 34 -11.45 -5.39 9.76
CA LEU A 34 -11.23 -4.58 10.94
C LEU A 34 -11.45 -5.42 12.20
N VAL A 35 -10.44 -5.51 13.06
CA VAL A 35 -10.49 -6.26 14.32
C VAL A 35 -10.17 -5.34 15.50
N PRO A 36 -10.83 -5.51 16.67
CA PRO A 36 -10.45 -4.80 17.89
C PRO A 36 -8.99 -5.10 18.26
N LYS A 37 -8.30 -4.09 18.79
CA LYS A 37 -6.93 -4.23 19.28
C LYS A 37 -6.94 -5.16 20.50
N LYS A 38 -6.51 -6.42 20.33
CA LYS A 38 -6.21 -7.31 21.47
C LYS A 38 -4.87 -6.89 22.07
N GLU A 39 -4.79 -6.83 23.40
CA GLU A 39 -3.68 -6.24 24.16
C GLU A 39 -2.32 -6.97 24.04
N ALA A 40 -2.24 -8.09 23.32
CA ALA A 40 -1.04 -8.94 23.31
C ALA A 40 -0.70 -9.55 21.93
N LYS A 41 -0.80 -8.80 20.83
CA LYS A 41 -0.35 -9.27 19.51
C LYS A 41 0.70 -8.34 18.89
N HIS A 42 1.67 -8.93 18.19
CA HIS A 42 2.59 -8.20 17.31
C HIS A 42 1.79 -7.57 16.16
N ILE A 43 1.45 -6.29 16.30
CA ILE A 43 0.73 -5.55 15.26
C ILE A 43 1.76 -5.00 14.29
N VAL A 44 1.74 -5.49 13.06
CA VAL A 44 2.50 -4.90 11.96
C VAL A 44 1.86 -3.56 11.61
N GLY A 45 2.61 -2.47 11.80
CA GLY A 45 2.13 -1.14 11.43
C GLY A 45 1.98 -0.98 9.92
N CYS A 46 1.28 0.06 9.48
CA CYS A 46 1.21 0.46 8.07
C CYS A 46 1.84 1.84 7.84
N LYS A 47 2.10 2.18 6.58
CA LYS A 47 2.55 3.50 6.12
C LYS A 47 1.98 3.83 4.75
N TRP A 48 1.78 5.12 4.52
CA TRP A 48 1.48 5.66 3.20
C TRP A 48 2.76 5.85 2.39
N VAL A 49 2.69 5.56 1.10
CA VAL A 49 3.76 5.81 0.12
C VAL A 49 3.19 6.70 -0.99
N PHE A 50 3.84 7.84 -1.20
CA PHE A 50 3.41 8.85 -2.16
C PHE A 50 4.39 8.91 -3.34
N LYS A 51 3.85 8.94 -4.57
CA LYS A 51 4.66 9.09 -5.78
C LYS A 51 3.89 9.87 -6.84
N ILE A 52 4.54 10.83 -7.46
CA ILE A 52 4.00 11.50 -8.66
C ILE A 52 4.37 10.66 -9.87
N LYS A 53 3.37 10.21 -10.62
CA LYS A 53 3.58 9.59 -11.93
C LYS A 53 3.55 10.67 -13.00
N ARG A 54 4.60 10.69 -13.82
CA ARG A 54 4.75 11.60 -14.95
C ARG A 54 4.72 10.80 -16.24
N LYS A 55 4.16 11.41 -17.29
CA LYS A 55 4.20 10.88 -18.65
C LYS A 55 5.61 11.06 -19.25
N ALA A 56 5.85 10.49 -20.43
CA ALA A 56 7.13 10.60 -21.13
C ALA A 56 7.50 12.06 -21.48
N ASP A 57 6.50 12.91 -21.68
CA ASP A 57 6.64 14.35 -21.90
C ASP A 57 6.91 15.16 -20.61
N GLY A 58 6.98 14.50 -19.44
CA GLY A 58 7.20 15.12 -18.13
C GLY A 58 5.94 15.68 -17.46
N SER A 59 4.81 15.72 -18.17
CA SER A 59 3.52 16.17 -17.63
C SER A 59 2.99 15.23 -16.53
N LEU A 60 2.14 15.76 -15.66
CA LEU A 60 1.55 15.00 -14.57
C LEU A 60 0.57 13.96 -15.14
N GLU A 61 0.86 12.68 -14.91
CA GLU A 61 -0.05 11.60 -15.27
C GLU A 61 -1.06 11.35 -14.15
N ARG A 62 -0.58 11.12 -12.93
CA ARG A 62 -1.42 10.86 -11.75
C ARG A 62 -0.65 10.98 -10.43
N TYR A 63 -1.40 11.21 -9.35
CA TYR A 63 -0.93 11.06 -7.98
C TYR A 63 -1.07 9.59 -7.57
N LYS A 64 0.05 8.88 -7.44
CA LYS A 64 0.06 7.48 -7.03
C LYS A 64 0.26 7.39 -5.53
N VAL A 65 -0.69 6.77 -4.85
CA VAL A 65 -0.66 6.54 -3.42
C VAL A 65 -0.79 5.04 -3.15
N ARG A 66 -0.10 4.54 -2.12
CA ARG A 66 -0.27 3.17 -1.63
C ARG A 66 -0.28 3.14 -0.11
N LEU A 67 -1.16 2.33 0.47
CA LEU A 67 -1.12 1.97 1.88
C LEU A 67 -0.43 0.60 2.00
N VAL A 68 0.71 0.56 2.69
CA VAL A 68 1.57 -0.64 2.73
C VAL A 68 1.87 -1.03 4.18
N ALA A 69 1.88 -2.33 4.46
CA ALA A 69 2.39 -2.84 5.73
C ALA A 69 3.89 -2.55 5.88
N LYS A 70 4.33 -2.27 7.10
CA LYS A 70 5.75 -2.13 7.46
C LYS A 70 6.39 -3.51 7.53
N GLY A 71 6.49 -4.21 6.40
CA GLY A 71 6.95 -5.61 6.34
C GLY A 71 8.33 -5.86 6.95
N TYR A 72 9.20 -4.85 7.01
CA TYR A 72 10.49 -4.93 7.70
C TYR A 72 10.37 -5.18 9.23
N SER A 73 9.19 -4.97 9.81
CA SER A 73 8.91 -5.29 11.22
C SER A 73 8.29 -6.66 11.41
N GLN A 74 8.13 -7.45 10.34
CA GLN A 74 7.57 -8.80 10.42
C GLN A 74 8.65 -9.81 10.81
N LYS A 75 8.29 -10.75 11.68
CA LYS A 75 9.09 -11.93 12.00
C LYS A 75 8.48 -13.17 11.35
N GLU A 76 9.31 -13.92 10.63
CA GLU A 76 8.94 -15.22 10.05
C GLU A 76 8.40 -16.14 11.16
N ARG A 77 7.36 -16.92 10.87
CA ARG A 77 6.66 -17.85 11.80
C ARG A 77 5.87 -17.18 12.93
N ILE A 78 5.95 -15.85 13.06
CA ILE A 78 5.17 -15.07 14.04
C ILE A 78 4.09 -14.26 13.31
N ASP A 79 4.49 -13.47 12.31
CA ASP A 79 3.61 -12.55 11.60
C ASP A 79 3.16 -13.08 10.23
N TYR A 80 3.85 -14.09 9.70
CA TYR A 80 3.47 -14.81 8.49
C TYR A 80 3.99 -16.24 8.53
N THR A 81 3.18 -17.17 8.03
CA THR A 81 3.48 -18.62 7.98
C THR A 81 3.79 -19.12 6.58
N GLU A 82 3.44 -18.37 5.54
CA GLU A 82 3.62 -18.74 4.14
C GLU A 82 4.33 -17.61 3.39
N THR A 83 5.45 -17.93 2.75
CA THR A 83 6.17 -17.01 1.85
C THR A 83 5.46 -17.01 0.49
N PHE A 84 4.37 -16.25 0.34
CA PHE A 84 3.77 -16.08 -0.99
C PHE A 84 4.64 -15.19 -1.85
N SER A 85 5.28 -15.79 -2.85
CA SER A 85 5.83 -15.04 -3.98
C SER A 85 5.61 -15.80 -5.30
N PRO A 86 4.36 -15.91 -5.81
CA PRO A 86 4.16 -16.28 -7.20
C PRO A 86 4.24 -15.01 -8.05
N VAL A 87 5.45 -14.56 -8.38
CA VAL A 87 5.64 -13.72 -9.57
C VAL A 87 5.66 -14.68 -10.76
N VAL A 88 4.48 -15.03 -11.27
CA VAL A 88 4.40 -15.81 -12.51
C VAL A 88 4.83 -14.89 -13.65
N LYS A 89 6.01 -15.15 -14.21
CA LYS A 89 6.41 -14.57 -15.49
C LYS A 89 5.61 -15.28 -16.58
N PRO A 90 4.97 -14.56 -17.53
CA PRO A 90 4.21 -15.19 -18.62
C PRO A 90 5.04 -16.23 -19.42
N THR A 91 6.36 -16.08 -19.44
CA THR A 91 7.32 -16.98 -20.12
C THR A 91 7.47 -18.36 -19.48
N THR A 92 7.00 -18.57 -18.25
CA THR A 92 7.14 -19.86 -17.55
C THR A 92 5.95 -20.80 -17.77
N ILE A 93 4.91 -20.34 -18.47
CA ILE A 93 3.76 -21.17 -18.84
C ILE A 93 4.16 -21.97 -20.08
N ARG A 94 4.31 -23.29 -19.93
CA ARG A 94 4.36 -24.23 -21.07
C ARG A 94 2.98 -24.85 -21.19
N THR A 95 2.35 -24.64 -22.35
CA THR A 95 1.08 -25.26 -22.74
C THR A 95 1.29 -26.71 -23.18
#